data_AF-S4S6Z8-F1
#
_entry.id   AF-S4S6Z8-F1
#
_cell.length_a   1.000
_cell.length_b   1.000
_cell.length_c   1.000
_cell.angle_alpha   90.00
_cell.angle_beta   90.00
_cell.angle_gamma   90.00
#
_symmetry.space_group_name_H-M   'P 1'
#
loop_
_entity.id
_entity.type
_entity.pdbx_description
1 polymer ?
#
loop_
_entity_poly.entity_id
_entity_poly.type
_entity_poly.pdbx_seq_one_letter_code
_entity_poly.pdbx_strand_id
1 'polypeptide(L)'
;EIRQFASHLMEKLNITTKEQNEGTSPEEKDQYIVVFSRSQTRLILNEAELILALAQEFQMRVVTVSMEDQTYASIVQVVSGASMLVSMHGAQLVTSLFLPRGAAVVELFPYAVSPEQYTPYKTLATLPGMDLQYVAWRNTMEENSVAHPERPWDQGGITHLDKDEQERILASRDVPRHLCCRNPEWLFRIYQDTRLDIPSLLDVLRESLKTRPNLKKSRPASTVHPGRVREPQCQ
;
A
#
# COMPACT_ATOMS: atom_id res chain seq x y z
N GLU A 1 -9.98 -6.39 -18.32
CA GLU A 1 -10.08 -4.92 -18.15
C GLU A 1 -8.94 -4.34 -17.31
N ILE A 2 -8.90 -4.51 -15.97
CA ILE A 2 -7.88 -3.84 -15.12
C ILE A 2 -6.41 -4.22 -15.43
N ARG A 3 -6.14 -5.50 -15.72
CA ARG A 3 -4.81 -5.97 -16.14
C ARG A 3 -4.40 -5.46 -17.52
N GLN A 4 -5.36 -5.35 -18.45
CA GLN A 4 -5.09 -4.78 -19.78
C GLN A 4 -4.79 -3.28 -19.67
N PHE A 5 -5.51 -2.57 -18.79
CA PHE A 5 -5.20 -1.19 -18.45
C PHE A 5 -3.79 -1.04 -17.89
N ALA A 6 -3.40 -1.89 -16.93
CA ALA A 6 -2.04 -1.91 -16.38
C ALA A 6 -0.98 -2.14 -17.46
N SER A 7 -1.16 -3.16 -18.32
CA SER A 7 -0.24 -3.47 -19.42
C SER A 7 -0.14 -2.34 -20.44
N HIS A 8 -1.27 -1.73 -20.81
CA HIS A 8 -1.29 -0.58 -21.72
C HIS A 8 -0.55 0.61 -21.13
N LEU A 9 -0.72 0.87 -19.83
CA LEU A 9 -0.02 1.96 -19.14
C LEU A 9 1.48 1.68 -19.05
N MET A 10 1.89 0.44 -18.79
CA MET A 10 3.31 0.03 -18.82
C MET A 10 3.92 0.22 -20.20
N GLU A 11 3.21 -0.14 -21.27
CA GLU A 11 3.64 0.10 -22.65
C GLU A 11 3.86 1.60 -22.91
N LYS A 12 2.93 2.45 -22.50
CA LYS A 12 3.06 3.92 -22.62
C LYS A 12 4.21 4.50 -21.79
N LEU A 13 4.65 3.80 -20.75
CA LEU A 13 5.81 4.15 -19.94
C LEU A 13 7.13 3.54 -20.48
N ASN A 14 7.10 2.86 -21.63
CA ASN A 14 8.23 2.12 -22.21
C ASN A 14 8.76 0.99 -21.31
N ILE A 15 7.89 0.39 -20.51
CA ILE A 15 8.22 -0.69 -19.60
C ILE A 15 7.91 -2.02 -20.29
N THR A 16 8.95 -2.80 -20.55
CA THR A 16 8.81 -4.14 -21.12
C THR A 16 8.88 -5.19 -20.00
N THR A 17 7.76 -5.81 -19.70
CA THR A 17 7.76 -7.04 -18.90
C THR A 17 8.36 -8.14 -19.77
N LYS A 18 9.50 -8.71 -19.37
CA LYS A 18 9.96 -9.96 -19.98
C LYS A 18 8.85 -10.99 -19.72
N GLU A 19 8.11 -11.35 -20.77
CA GLU A 19 7.13 -12.43 -20.66
C GLU A 19 7.84 -13.66 -20.08
N GLN A 20 7.13 -14.33 -19.19
CA GLN A 20 7.61 -15.51 -18.50
C GLN A 20 8.03 -16.52 -19.58
N ASN A 21 9.34 -16.74 -19.77
CA ASN A 21 9.79 -17.96 -20.40
C ASN A 21 9.22 -19.10 -19.53
N GLU A 22 8.27 -19.86 -20.06
CA GLU A 22 7.58 -20.98 -19.40
C GLU A 22 8.52 -22.18 -19.08
N GLY A 23 9.84 -21.94 -19.00
CA GLY A 23 10.86 -22.97 -18.83
C GLY A 23 11.96 -22.65 -17.82
N THR A 24 11.98 -21.49 -17.17
CA THR A 24 12.92 -21.25 -16.05
C THR A 24 12.34 -21.81 -14.76
N SER A 25 13.11 -22.67 -14.09
CA SER A 25 12.76 -23.20 -12.78
C SER A 25 12.49 -22.06 -11.79
N PRO A 26 11.56 -22.21 -10.83
CA PRO A 26 11.26 -21.20 -9.81
C PRO A 26 12.48 -20.77 -8.97
N GLU A 27 13.55 -21.56 -9.02
CA GLU A 27 14.77 -21.42 -8.20
C GLU A 27 15.77 -20.39 -8.77
N GLU A 28 15.58 -19.90 -10.01
CA GLU A 28 16.50 -18.94 -10.67
C GLU A 28 15.91 -17.54 -10.89
N LYS A 29 14.74 -17.21 -10.32
CA LYS A 29 14.23 -15.83 -10.33
C LYS A 29 14.74 -15.09 -9.10
N ASP A 30 15.52 -14.03 -9.31
CA ASP A 30 15.87 -13.05 -8.27
C ASP A 30 14.58 -12.40 -7.75
N GLN A 31 13.98 -13.00 -6.71
CA GLN A 31 12.78 -12.51 -6.06
C GLN A 31 13.14 -11.38 -5.11
N TYR A 32 12.36 -10.31 -5.16
CA TYR A 32 12.56 -9.17 -4.29
C TYR A 32 11.26 -8.58 -3.77
N ILE A 33 11.38 -7.93 -2.62
CA ILE A 33 10.35 -7.18 -1.95
C ILE A 33 10.60 -5.70 -2.21
N VAL A 34 9.55 -4.94 -2.48
CA VAL A 34 9.61 -3.49 -2.61
C VAL A 34 9.03 -2.86 -1.35
N VAL A 35 9.75 -1.90 -0.76
CA VAL A 35 9.29 -1.08 0.36
C VAL A 35 9.19 0.37 -0.12
N PHE A 36 8.02 0.99 0.03
CA PHE A 36 7.88 2.43 -0.20
C PHE A 36 8.44 3.20 1.01
N SER A 37 9.49 3.98 0.76
CA SER A 37 10.02 4.98 1.68
C SER A 37 9.34 6.32 1.45
N ARG A 38 9.40 7.18 2.47
CA ARG A 38 8.81 8.53 2.47
C ARG A 38 9.72 9.47 3.25
N SER A 39 9.81 10.72 2.82
CA SER A 39 10.65 11.73 3.45
C SER A 39 9.88 12.86 4.14
N GLN A 40 8.57 12.99 3.90
CA GLN A 40 7.78 14.14 4.36
C GLN A 40 6.71 13.78 5.40
N THR A 41 5.88 12.78 5.13
CA THR A 41 4.76 12.41 6.01
C THR A 41 4.55 10.90 6.06
N ARG A 42 4.01 10.39 7.18
CA ARG A 42 3.74 8.95 7.38
C ARG A 42 5.00 8.10 7.23
N LEU A 43 6.07 8.53 7.87
CA LEU A 43 7.37 7.86 7.82
C LEU A 43 7.30 6.52 8.56
N ILE A 44 8.09 5.56 8.09
CA ILE A 44 8.43 4.35 8.84
C ILE A 44 9.70 4.68 9.62
N LEU A 45 9.58 4.88 10.94
CA LEU A 45 10.68 5.40 11.77
C LEU A 45 11.84 4.41 11.93
N ASN A 46 11.59 3.12 11.77
CA ASN A 46 12.58 2.04 11.83
C ASN A 46 12.68 1.28 10.50
N GLU A 47 12.69 2.00 9.37
CA GLU A 47 12.71 1.42 8.02
C GLU A 47 13.88 0.44 7.80
N ALA A 48 15.06 0.73 8.33
CA ALA A 48 16.22 -0.17 8.23
C ALA A 48 15.99 -1.51 8.94
N GLU A 49 15.33 -1.50 10.11
CA GLU A 49 14.95 -2.72 10.84
C GLU A 49 13.93 -3.54 10.03
N LEU A 50 12.94 -2.86 9.43
CA LEU A 50 11.96 -3.48 8.54
C LEU A 50 12.61 -4.17 7.35
N ILE A 51 13.51 -3.47 6.65
CA ILE A 51 14.22 -4.00 5.48
C ILE A 51 15.00 -5.26 5.84
N LEU A 52 15.74 -5.23 6.95
CA LEU A 52 16.52 -6.38 7.40
C LEU A 52 15.62 -7.56 7.76
N ALA A 53 14.54 -7.31 8.50
CA ALA A 53 13.61 -8.34 8.93
C ALA A 53 12.89 -9.01 7.75
N LEU A 54 12.42 -8.23 6.76
CA LEU A 54 11.80 -8.76 5.54
C LEU A 54 12.80 -9.58 4.72
N ALA A 55 14.03 -9.10 4.57
CA ALA A 55 15.07 -9.83 3.85
C ALA A 55 15.38 -11.19 4.50
N GLN A 56 15.46 -11.21 5.83
CA GLN A 56 15.72 -12.43 6.60
C GLN A 56 14.53 -13.39 6.61
N GLU A 57 13.30 -12.91 6.80
CA GLU A 57 12.11 -13.76 6.86
C GLU A 57 11.85 -14.47 5.52
N PHE A 58 11.97 -13.73 4.41
CA PHE A 58 11.61 -14.25 3.08
C PHE A 58 12.78 -14.73 2.25
N GLN A 59 14.03 -14.50 2.70
CA GLN A 59 15.24 -14.81 1.94
C GLN A 59 15.23 -14.14 0.55
N MET A 60 14.70 -12.91 0.50
CA MET A 60 14.57 -12.10 -0.71
C MET A 60 15.36 -10.80 -0.58
N ARG A 61 15.86 -10.28 -1.70
CA ARG A 61 16.41 -8.93 -1.71
C ARG A 61 15.30 -7.93 -1.43
N VAL A 62 15.57 -6.87 -0.68
CA VAL A 62 14.62 -5.79 -0.44
C VAL A 62 15.08 -4.53 -1.17
N VAL A 63 14.15 -3.87 -1.85
CA VAL A 63 14.39 -2.67 -2.65
C VAL A 63 13.52 -1.56 -2.11
N THR A 64 14.12 -0.43 -1.79
CA THR A 64 13.37 0.77 -1.41
C THR A 64 13.05 1.60 -2.63
N VAL A 65 11.85 2.17 -2.65
CA VAL A 65 11.40 3.13 -3.67
C VAL A 65 10.77 4.34 -3.01
N SER A 66 10.90 5.51 -3.63
CA SER A 66 10.43 6.79 -3.10
C SER A 66 9.78 7.59 -4.22
N MET A 67 8.56 8.07 -4.00
CA MET A 67 7.86 8.92 -4.98
C MET A 67 8.52 10.30 -5.09
N GLU A 68 9.24 10.71 -4.05
CA GLU A 68 9.98 11.96 -3.95
C GLU A 68 11.30 11.91 -4.72
N ASP A 69 11.95 10.75 -4.78
CA ASP A 69 13.30 10.61 -5.35
C ASP A 69 13.33 9.93 -6.72
N GLN A 70 12.27 9.22 -7.11
CA GLN A 70 12.23 8.43 -8.33
C GLN A 70 11.04 8.80 -9.22
N THR A 71 11.24 8.65 -10.53
CA THR A 71 10.15 8.85 -11.50
C THR A 71 9.11 7.74 -11.37
N TYR A 72 7.85 8.07 -11.65
CA TYR A 72 6.77 7.10 -11.65
C TYR A 72 7.06 5.88 -12.57
N ALA A 73 7.62 6.11 -13.76
CA ALA A 73 8.01 5.02 -14.66
C ALA A 73 9.06 4.08 -14.05
N SER A 74 10.06 4.62 -13.34
CA SER A 74 11.06 3.82 -12.63
C SER A 74 10.41 2.97 -11.52
N ILE A 75 9.50 3.57 -10.75
CA ILE A 75 8.78 2.87 -9.68
C ILE A 75 7.92 1.75 -10.28
N VAL A 76 7.16 2.01 -11.35
CA VAL A 76 6.36 0.98 -12.02
C VAL A 76 7.25 -0.14 -12.56
N GLN A 77 8.42 0.17 -13.12
CA GLN A 77 9.37 -0.83 -13.60
C GLN A 77 9.82 -1.77 -12.48
N VAL A 78 10.14 -1.23 -11.30
CA VAL A 78 10.54 -2.01 -10.12
C VAL A 78 9.36 -2.79 -9.54
N VAL A 79 8.19 -2.16 -9.36
CA VAL A 79 7.01 -2.83 -8.80
C VAL A 79 6.53 -3.96 -9.70
N SER A 80 6.66 -3.84 -11.03
CA SER A 80 6.16 -4.83 -11.98
C SER A 80 6.84 -6.21 -11.90
N GLY A 81 8.02 -6.29 -11.28
CA GLY A 81 8.74 -7.55 -11.04
C GLY A 81 8.75 -8.01 -9.58
N ALA A 82 8.14 -7.26 -8.66
CA ALA A 82 8.23 -7.54 -7.23
C ALA A 82 7.35 -8.72 -6.81
N SER A 83 7.82 -9.50 -5.84
CA SER A 83 7.04 -10.57 -5.20
C SER A 83 6.14 -10.05 -4.08
N MET A 84 6.49 -8.90 -3.50
CA MET A 84 5.75 -8.25 -2.45
C MET A 84 5.95 -6.73 -2.51
N LEU A 85 4.90 -5.96 -2.23
CA LEU A 85 4.94 -4.52 -2.04
C LEU A 85 4.52 -4.19 -0.61
N VAL A 86 5.37 -3.50 0.14
CA VAL A 86 5.12 -3.06 1.52
C VAL A 86 5.09 -1.54 1.56
N SER A 87 4.05 -0.96 2.16
CA SER A 87 3.94 0.50 2.28
C SER A 87 3.00 0.91 3.40
N MET A 88 3.29 2.05 4.03
CA MET A 88 2.27 2.83 4.75
C MET A 88 1.09 3.15 3.83
N HIS A 89 -0.13 3.12 4.37
CA HIS A 89 -1.36 3.48 3.69
C HIS A 89 -1.16 4.82 2.97
N GLY A 90 -1.47 4.88 1.67
CA GLY A 90 -1.34 6.08 0.87
C GLY A 90 -1.48 5.83 -0.63
N ALA A 91 -1.69 6.92 -1.38
CA ALA A 91 -1.97 6.92 -2.82
C ALA A 91 -1.02 6.03 -3.63
N GLN A 92 0.26 5.96 -3.24
CA GLN A 92 1.31 5.20 -3.92
C GLN A 92 1.03 3.69 -3.99
N LEU A 93 0.21 3.13 -3.09
CA LEU A 93 -0.21 1.73 -3.15
C LEU A 93 -1.06 1.41 -4.40
N VAL A 94 -1.53 2.41 -5.16
CA VAL A 94 -2.16 2.19 -6.47
C VAL A 94 -1.21 1.49 -7.45
N THR A 95 0.11 1.62 -7.25
CA THR A 95 1.12 0.91 -8.04
C THR A 95 1.06 -0.61 -7.89
N SER A 96 0.36 -1.13 -6.87
CA SER A 96 0.05 -2.57 -6.76
C SER A 96 -0.72 -3.11 -7.98
N LEU A 97 -1.36 -2.24 -8.77
CA LEU A 97 -1.92 -2.55 -10.08
C LEU A 97 -0.93 -3.30 -11.00
N PHE A 98 0.35 -2.96 -10.91
CA PHE A 98 1.41 -3.49 -11.78
C PHE A 98 2.08 -4.75 -11.22
N LEU A 99 1.79 -5.14 -9.97
CA LEU A 99 2.37 -6.35 -9.38
C LEU A 99 2.00 -7.60 -10.18
N PRO A 100 2.91 -8.57 -10.33
CA PRO A 100 2.62 -9.82 -11.01
C PRO A 100 1.57 -10.63 -10.22
N ARG A 101 0.87 -11.55 -10.91
CA ARG A 101 -0.07 -12.47 -10.26
C ARG A 101 0.64 -13.30 -9.19
N GLY A 102 -0.05 -13.51 -8.06
CA GLY A 102 0.47 -14.24 -6.91
C GLY A 102 1.33 -13.40 -5.96
N ALA A 103 1.73 -12.19 -6.35
CA ALA A 103 2.43 -11.26 -5.47
C ALA A 103 1.54 -10.75 -4.33
N ALA A 104 2.17 -10.23 -3.29
CA ALA A 104 1.49 -9.70 -2.10
C ALA A 104 1.55 -8.17 -2.01
N VAL A 105 0.47 -7.58 -1.53
CA VAL A 105 0.40 -6.17 -1.08
C VAL A 105 0.28 -6.19 0.43
N VAL A 106 1.22 -5.56 1.12
CA VAL A 106 1.25 -5.38 2.56
C VAL A 106 1.02 -3.91 2.86
N GLU A 107 -0.16 -3.61 3.35
CA GLU A 107 -0.61 -2.27 3.67
C GLU A 107 -0.50 -2.02 5.18
N LEU A 108 0.30 -1.01 5.54
CA LEU A 108 0.55 -0.64 6.94
C LEU A 108 -0.30 0.56 7.34
N PHE A 109 -1.02 0.46 8.43
CA PHE A 109 -1.90 1.51 8.94
C PHE A 109 -1.34 2.15 10.22
N PRO A 110 -1.32 3.48 10.33
CA PRO A 110 -1.00 4.18 11.57
C PRO A 110 -1.96 3.85 12.72
N TYR A 111 -1.62 4.31 13.91
CA TYR A 111 -2.47 4.15 15.09
C TYR A 111 -3.87 4.75 14.88
N ALA A 112 -4.88 4.15 15.52
CA ALA A 112 -6.30 4.51 15.42
C ALA A 112 -6.94 4.38 14.01
N VAL A 113 -6.19 4.04 12.97
CA VAL A 113 -6.73 3.86 11.62
C VAL A 113 -7.13 2.40 11.39
N SER A 114 -8.43 2.14 11.17
CA SER A 114 -8.98 0.81 10.94
C SER A 114 -8.81 0.33 9.48
N PRO A 115 -8.10 -0.78 9.24
CA PRO A 115 -7.97 -1.39 7.91
C PRO A 115 -9.30 -1.82 7.28
N GLU A 116 -10.34 -2.01 8.08
CA GLU A 116 -11.68 -2.43 7.64
C GLU A 116 -12.49 -1.28 7.04
N GLN A 117 -12.12 -0.03 7.34
CA GLN A 117 -12.84 1.16 6.90
C GLN A 117 -12.19 1.84 5.68
N TYR A 118 -10.88 1.68 5.49
CA TYR A 118 -10.11 2.31 4.41
C TYR A 118 -9.50 1.24 3.51
N THR A 119 -10.35 0.63 2.68
CA THR A 119 -10.01 -0.60 1.92
C THR A 119 -9.80 -0.43 0.41
N PRO A 120 -9.38 0.73 -0.16
CA PRO A 120 -9.30 0.87 -1.62
C PRO A 120 -8.34 -0.14 -2.24
N TYR A 121 -7.21 -0.45 -1.58
CA TYR A 121 -6.21 -1.38 -2.10
C TYR A 121 -6.57 -2.84 -1.83
N LYS A 122 -7.29 -3.14 -0.75
CA LYS A 122 -7.95 -4.45 -0.60
C LYS A 122 -8.92 -4.71 -1.74
N THR A 123 -9.76 -3.73 -2.07
CA THR A 123 -10.67 -3.82 -3.22
C THR A 123 -9.88 -4.06 -4.50
N LEU A 124 -8.86 -3.24 -4.78
CA LEU A 124 -7.98 -3.41 -5.95
C LEU A 124 -7.39 -4.82 -6.03
N ALA A 125 -6.79 -5.32 -4.96
CA ALA A 125 -6.17 -6.65 -4.92
C ALA A 125 -7.17 -7.80 -5.16
N THR A 126 -8.44 -7.60 -4.75
CA THR A 126 -9.52 -8.58 -4.90
C THR A 126 -10.30 -8.47 -6.21
N LEU A 127 -10.02 -7.48 -7.06
CA LEU A 127 -10.68 -7.37 -8.37
C LEU A 127 -10.42 -8.62 -9.22
N PRO A 128 -11.41 -9.10 -9.99
CA PRO A 128 -11.23 -10.29 -10.80
C PRO A 128 -10.04 -10.20 -11.77
N GLY A 129 -9.16 -11.21 -11.71
CA GLY A 129 -7.96 -11.29 -12.54
C GLY A 129 -6.75 -10.52 -12.01
N MET A 130 -6.87 -9.82 -10.86
CA MET A 130 -5.71 -9.29 -10.15
C MET A 130 -4.91 -10.41 -9.50
N ASP A 131 -5.56 -11.37 -8.86
CA ASP A 131 -4.90 -12.54 -8.26
C ASP A 131 -3.75 -12.14 -7.31
N LEU A 132 -3.93 -11.07 -6.54
CA LEU A 132 -2.98 -10.58 -5.55
C LEU A 132 -3.36 -11.07 -4.15
N GLN A 133 -2.36 -11.32 -3.32
CA GLN A 133 -2.55 -11.50 -1.89
C GLN A 133 -2.59 -10.12 -1.23
N TYR A 134 -3.53 -9.89 -0.32
CA TYR A 134 -3.64 -8.64 0.42
C TYR A 134 -3.47 -8.91 1.91
N VAL A 135 -2.56 -8.15 2.53
CA VAL A 135 -2.29 -8.20 3.96
C VAL A 135 -2.40 -6.77 4.50
N ALA A 136 -3.14 -6.61 5.59
CA ALA A 136 -3.17 -5.37 6.34
C ALA A 136 -2.51 -5.57 7.69
N TRP A 137 -1.65 -4.64 8.08
CA TRP A 137 -1.12 -4.53 9.44
C TRP A 137 -1.48 -3.16 10.00
N ARG A 138 -1.86 -3.11 11.27
CA ARG A 138 -2.24 -1.87 11.95
C ARG A 138 -1.34 -1.68 13.16
N ASN A 139 -0.83 -0.47 13.36
CA ASN A 139 -0.23 -0.10 14.62
C ASN A 139 -1.31 -0.02 15.72
N THR A 140 -1.19 -0.86 16.74
CA THR A 140 -2.09 -0.87 17.90
C THR A 140 -1.50 -0.18 19.13
N MET A 141 -0.23 0.23 19.07
CA MET A 141 0.51 0.89 20.15
C MET A 141 0.62 2.39 19.89
N GLU A 142 0.04 3.22 20.75
CA GLU A 142 0.08 4.67 20.59
C GLU A 142 1.50 5.22 20.76
N GLU A 143 2.30 4.62 21.64
CA GLU A 143 3.70 4.94 21.87
C GLU A 143 4.60 4.77 20.62
N ASN A 144 4.13 3.99 19.65
CA ASN A 144 4.79 3.79 18.37
C ASN A 144 4.39 4.82 17.31
N SER A 145 3.60 5.83 17.67
CA SER A 145 3.15 6.88 16.77
C SER A 145 3.71 8.24 17.14
N VAL A 146 4.22 8.97 16.13
CA VAL A 146 4.70 10.34 16.27
C VAL A 146 3.78 11.25 15.46
N ALA A 147 3.06 12.11 16.18
CA ALA A 147 2.20 13.13 15.61
C ALA A 147 2.93 14.47 15.45
N HIS A 148 2.41 15.31 14.56
CA HIS A 148 2.98 16.63 14.24
C HIS A 148 1.87 17.70 14.27
N PRO A 149 1.34 18.05 15.46
CA PRO A 149 0.16 18.91 15.61
C PRO A 149 0.35 20.33 15.05
N GLU A 150 1.60 20.77 14.89
CA GLU A 150 2.01 22.07 14.36
C GLU A 150 2.03 22.16 12.83
N ARG A 151 1.92 21.03 12.11
CA ARG A 151 1.87 21.02 10.65
C ARG A 151 0.62 21.73 10.10
N PRO A 152 0.55 21.99 8.79
CA PRO A 152 -0.70 22.37 8.13
C PRO A 152 -1.84 21.38 8.43
N TRP A 153 -3.09 21.87 8.43
CA TRP A 153 -4.27 21.06 8.77
C TRP A 153 -4.44 19.84 7.84
N ASP A 154 -4.06 19.98 6.57
CA ASP A 154 -4.11 18.94 5.54
C ASP A 154 -2.95 17.95 5.62
N GLN A 155 -2.06 18.11 6.60
CA GLN A 155 -0.93 17.21 6.93
C GLN A 155 -0.96 16.76 8.40
N GLY A 156 -2.14 16.79 9.03
CA GLY A 156 -2.38 16.26 10.37
C GLY A 156 -2.19 17.25 11.51
N GLY A 157 -1.95 18.53 11.22
CA GLY A 157 -1.89 19.54 12.27
C GLY A 157 -3.26 19.86 12.84
N ILE A 158 -3.32 20.07 14.16
CA ILE A 158 -4.56 20.32 14.91
C ILE A 158 -4.53 21.62 15.72
N THR A 159 -3.42 22.37 15.72
CA THR A 159 -3.28 23.64 16.46
C THR A 159 -4.29 24.72 16.07
N HIS A 160 -4.87 24.62 14.88
CA HIS A 160 -5.90 25.53 14.36
C HIS A 160 -7.31 25.25 14.94
N LEU A 161 -7.51 24.11 15.60
CA LEU A 161 -8.78 23.73 16.22
C LEU A 161 -8.88 24.33 17.63
N ASP A 162 -10.09 24.38 18.18
CA ASP A 162 -10.26 24.72 19.59
C ASP A 162 -9.66 23.64 20.52
N LYS A 163 -9.45 23.99 21.79
CA LYS A 163 -8.79 23.09 22.74
C LYS A 163 -9.60 21.83 23.02
N ASP A 164 -10.92 21.95 23.10
CA ASP A 164 -11.81 20.84 23.41
C ASP A 164 -11.76 19.78 22.29
N GLU A 165 -11.72 20.21 21.03
CA GLU A 165 -11.57 19.34 19.87
C GLU A 165 -10.18 18.70 19.79
N GLN A 166 -9.12 19.47 20.12
CA GLN A 166 -7.77 18.90 20.21
C GLN A 166 -7.70 17.80 21.28
N GLU A 167 -8.23 18.05 22.48
CA GLU A 167 -8.28 17.08 23.57
C GLU A 167 -9.10 15.83 23.19
N ARG A 168 -10.24 16.03 22.50
CA ARG A 168 -11.07 14.93 21.98
C ARG A 168 -10.31 14.06 20.98
N ILE A 169 -9.61 14.67 20.01
CA ILE A 169 -8.82 13.95 19.00
C ILE A 169 -7.69 13.16 19.65
N LEU A 170 -6.97 13.78 20.59
CA LEU A 170 -5.86 13.15 21.30
C LEU A 170 -6.32 11.96 22.15
N ALA A 171 -7.48 12.05 22.80
CA ALA A 171 -8.04 10.97 23.61
C ALA A 171 -8.62 9.80 22.78
N SER A 172 -8.89 10.00 21.48
CA SER A 172 -9.49 8.99 20.62
C SER A 172 -8.56 7.83 20.30
N ARG A 173 -9.08 6.60 20.28
CA ARG A 173 -8.31 5.37 19.99
C ARG A 173 -8.66 4.71 18.66
N ASP A 174 -9.72 5.18 18.03
CA ASP A 174 -10.19 4.72 16.73
C ASP A 174 -10.87 5.86 16.01
N VAL A 175 -10.48 6.10 14.76
CA VAL A 175 -11.14 7.12 13.93
C VAL A 175 -12.53 6.61 13.54
N PRO A 176 -13.62 7.32 13.91
CA PRO A 176 -14.96 6.95 13.49
C PRO A 176 -15.14 7.07 11.97
N ARG A 177 -16.18 6.40 11.45
CA ARG A 177 -16.59 6.59 10.07
C ARG A 177 -16.94 8.06 9.84
N HIS A 178 -16.41 8.61 8.76
CA HIS A 178 -16.58 10.01 8.40
C HIS A 178 -16.65 10.15 6.88
N LEU A 179 -17.15 11.30 6.42
CA LEU A 179 -17.05 11.66 5.00
C LEU A 179 -15.63 12.13 4.71
N CYS A 180 -15.06 11.60 3.62
CA CYS A 180 -13.63 11.74 3.33
C CYS A 180 -13.11 13.18 3.38
N CYS A 181 -11.81 13.20 3.69
CA CYS A 181 -10.78 14.10 3.17
C CYS A 181 -10.55 15.37 3.97
N ARG A 182 -11.47 15.74 4.86
CA ARG A 182 -11.34 16.95 5.68
C ARG A 182 -11.64 16.75 7.16
N ASN A 183 -11.85 15.51 7.59
CA ASN A 183 -12.06 15.22 9.00
C ASN A 183 -10.72 15.41 9.77
N PRO A 184 -10.68 16.27 10.80
CA PRO A 184 -9.42 16.60 11.48
C PRO A 184 -8.82 15.42 12.26
N GLU A 185 -9.65 14.59 12.88
CA GLU A 185 -9.21 13.39 13.60
C GLU A 185 -8.56 12.37 12.66
N TRP A 186 -9.19 12.16 11.49
CA TRP A 186 -8.64 11.35 10.43
C TRP A 186 -7.29 11.86 9.96
N LEU A 187 -7.20 13.15 9.63
CA LEU A 187 -5.96 13.76 9.16
C LEU A 187 -4.87 13.66 10.23
N PHE A 188 -5.21 13.93 11.49
CA PHE A 188 -4.29 13.80 12.62
C PHE A 188 -3.71 12.38 12.72
N ARG A 189 -4.56 11.34 12.68
CA ARG A 189 -4.14 9.94 12.85
C ARG A 189 -3.47 9.37 11.61
N ILE A 190 -3.99 9.65 10.41
CA ILE A 190 -3.43 9.09 9.18
C ILE A 190 -2.04 9.65 8.89
N TYR A 191 -1.73 10.90 9.25
CA TYR A 191 -0.43 11.52 8.97
C TYR A 191 0.66 11.26 10.02
N GLN A 192 0.38 10.46 11.05
CA GLN A 192 1.37 10.09 12.05
C GLN A 192 2.48 9.25 11.42
N ASP A 193 3.72 9.54 11.82
CA ASP A 193 4.83 8.66 11.55
C ASP A 193 4.75 7.47 12.50
N THR A 194 5.21 6.30 12.05
CA THR A 194 4.99 5.04 12.76
C THR A 194 6.29 4.29 12.93
N ARG A 195 6.61 3.90 14.16
CA ARG A 195 7.58 2.86 14.48
C ARG A 195 6.87 1.51 14.38
N LEU A 196 7.35 0.62 13.54
CA LEU A 196 6.73 -0.68 13.34
C LEU A 196 7.15 -1.66 14.44
N ASP A 197 6.17 -2.38 14.97
CA ASP A 197 6.41 -3.60 15.73
C ASP A 197 6.69 -4.74 14.73
N ILE A 198 7.98 -4.97 14.49
CA ILE A 198 8.45 -5.93 13.50
C ILE A 198 7.98 -7.36 13.81
N PRO A 199 8.12 -7.90 15.05
CA PRO A 199 7.54 -9.20 15.41
C PRO A 199 6.05 -9.32 15.06
N SER A 200 5.23 -8.35 15.46
CA SER A 200 3.79 -8.32 15.17
C SER A 200 3.51 -8.33 13.66
N LEU A 201 4.25 -7.54 12.89
CA LEU A 201 4.14 -7.52 11.42
C LEU A 201 4.48 -8.89 10.81
N LEU A 202 5.59 -9.51 11.22
CA LEU A 202 6.02 -10.81 10.69
C LEU A 202 5.00 -11.91 11.01
N ASP A 203 4.38 -11.89 12.18
CA ASP A 203 3.34 -12.86 12.54
C ASP A 203 2.12 -12.75 11.61
N VAL A 204 1.64 -11.53 11.36
CA VAL A 204 0.55 -11.29 10.40
C VAL A 204 0.92 -11.75 8.98
N LEU A 205 2.16 -11.52 8.56
CA LEU A 205 2.64 -11.97 7.24
C LEU A 205 2.73 -13.50 7.17
N ARG A 206 3.24 -14.18 8.19
CA ARG A 206 3.30 -15.64 8.26
C ARG A 206 1.91 -16.26 8.20
N GLU A 207 0.94 -15.69 8.90
CA GLU A 207 -0.43 -16.20 8.88
C GLU A 207 -1.09 -16.01 7.52
N SER A 208 -0.92 -14.84 6.91
CA SER A 208 -1.62 -14.46 5.69
C SER A 208 -1.03 -15.06 4.42
N LEU A 209 0.30 -15.25 4.36
CA LEU A 209 1.01 -15.69 3.15
C LEU A 209 1.21 -17.22 3.06
N LYS A 210 0.88 -17.98 4.12
CA LYS A 210 0.89 -19.47 4.09
C LYS A 210 -0.06 -20.06 3.05
N THR A 211 -1.15 -19.36 2.76
CA THR A 211 -2.14 -19.77 1.77
C THR A 211 -1.76 -19.22 0.40
N ARG A 212 -0.98 -19.97 -0.39
CA ARG A 212 -0.79 -19.62 -1.81
C ARG A 212 -2.17 -19.54 -2.48
N PRO A 213 -2.52 -18.42 -3.13
CA PRO A 213 -3.78 -18.34 -3.86
C PRO A 213 -3.79 -19.46 -4.91
N ASN A 214 -4.87 -20.24 -4.92
CA ASN A 214 -5.03 -21.33 -5.85
C ASN A 214 -5.19 -20.71 -7.25
N LEU A 215 -4.11 -20.67 -8.04
CA LEU A 215 -4.04 -20.15 -9.42
C LEU A 215 -4.90 -20.96 -10.41
N LYS A 216 -5.93 -21.65 -9.94
CA LYS A 216 -6.90 -22.35 -10.79
C LYS A 216 -7.61 -21.30 -11.63
N LYS A 217 -7.39 -21.39 -12.95
CA LYS A 217 -8.04 -20.65 -14.05
C LYS A 217 -9.26 -19.87 -13.57
N SER A 218 -9.05 -18.61 -13.18
CA SER A 218 -10.17 -17.72 -12.95
C SER A 218 -10.93 -17.66 -14.29
N ARG A 219 -12.21 -18.03 -14.26
CA ARG A 219 -13.07 -17.80 -15.43
C ARG A 219 -12.98 -16.31 -15.74
N PRO A 220 -12.87 -15.91 -17.02
CA PRO A 220 -12.88 -14.50 -17.35
C PRO A 220 -14.13 -13.90 -16.71
N ALA A 221 -13.92 -12.95 -15.79
CA ALA A 221 -15.02 -12.22 -15.21
C ALA A 221 -15.81 -11.60 -16.36
N SER A 222 -17.13 -11.71 -16.25
CA SER A 222 -18.12 -11.02 -17.08
C SER A 222 -17.54 -9.74 -17.68
N THR A 223 -17.71 -9.56 -18.99
CA THR A 223 -17.43 -8.32 -19.71
C THR A 223 -18.31 -7.20 -19.14
N VAL A 224 -17.93 -6.67 -17.98
CA VAL A 224 -18.38 -5.36 -17.55
C VAL A 224 -17.65 -4.40 -18.48
N HIS A 225 -18.40 -3.73 -19.34
CA HIS A 225 -17.85 -2.67 -20.17
C HIS A 225 -17.98 -1.37 -19.37
N PRO A 226 -17.00 -0.45 -19.47
CA PRO A 226 -17.20 0.89 -18.95
C PRO A 226 -18.46 1.46 -19.60
N GLY A 227 -19.37 1.97 -18.77
CA GLY A 227 -20.53 2.69 -19.29
C GLY A 227 -20.06 3.87 -20.15
N ARG A 228 -20.82 4.20 -21.19
CA ARG A 228 -20.55 5.36 -22.04
C ARG A 228 -20.50 6.61 -21.16
N VAL A 229 -19.38 7.34 -21.17
CA VAL A 229 -19.27 8.66 -20.53
C VAL A 229 -20.31 9.56 -21.20
N ARG A 230 -21.33 9.97 -20.44
CA ARG A 230 -22.37 10.88 -20.91
C ARG A 230 -21.92 12.30 -20.59
N GLU A 231 -21.99 13.16 -21.59
CA GLU A 231 -21.82 14.62 -21.44
C GLU A 231 -20.49 15.05 -20.79
N PRO A 232 -19.32 14.66 -21.33
CA PRO A 232 -18.06 15.23 -20.86
C PRO A 232 -18.03 16.72 -21.20
N GLN A 233 -18.05 17.57 -20.17
CA GLN A 233 -17.77 19.00 -20.29
C GLN A 233 -16.35 19.26 -19.77
N CYS A 234 -15.48 19.77 -20.63
CA CYS A 234 -14.22 20.35 -20.20
C CYS A 234 -14.48 21.82 -19.81
N GLN A 235 -14.08 22.19 -18.61
CA GLN A 235 -13.92 23.60 -18.22
C GLN A 235 -12.48 24.04 -18.50
#